data_AF-A0A232LUC6-F1
#
_entry.id   AF-A0A232LUC6-F1
#
_cell.length_a   1.000
_cell.length_b   1.000
_cell.length_c   1.000
_cell.angle_alpha   90.00
_cell.angle_beta   90.00
_cell.angle_gamma   90.00
#
_symmetry.space_group_name_H-M   'P 1'
#
loop_
_entity.id
_entity.type
_entity.pdbx_description
1 polymer ?
#
loop_
_entity_poly.entity_id
_entity_poly.type
_entity_poly.pdbx_seq_one_letter_code
_entity_poly.pdbx_strand_id
1 'polypeptide(L)'
;MMVNVSYMIVVSKDAQLSEGQAVALAFFGNFTDDYKASQIFAAFNGISSLGNIIVITFTAARVKQEIAKEGILPFAKFLGESLPKDDPNNPNFTSRIEPLPVGALLLHWSIAVVIIVAPWTIDPLPYYRLLTSLDSYTVEAFFFTVLGIGMLCLRFTQTSSGGRWRDKSSSNHVISIIAAVITVVSNGFPIIAAWFPPSSTTPKDITNILINPWYVVATVGWGVLASSVIYWLVFRFVLPRFGNRKGMAFVVDRRPFLHSEQGYFVQYHEIVTFSWVSERRTPVAEYQLPERPLSVMDL
;
A
#
# COMPACT_ATOMS: atom_id res chain seq x y z
N MET A 1 -12.21 -5.82 -18.93
CA MET A 1 -12.95 -5.12 -20.01
C MET A 1 -13.76 -6.03 -20.90
N MET A 2 -13.30 -7.25 -21.26
CA MET A 2 -14.13 -8.20 -22.05
C MET A 2 -15.42 -8.65 -21.35
N VAL A 3 -15.43 -8.68 -20.01
CA VAL A 3 -16.63 -9.00 -19.21
C VAL A 3 -17.78 -8.01 -19.48
N ASN A 4 -17.48 -6.72 -19.64
CA ASN A 4 -18.50 -5.71 -19.94
C ASN A 4 -19.14 -5.97 -21.31
N VAL A 5 -18.34 -6.39 -22.29
CA VAL A 5 -18.83 -6.79 -23.62
C VAL A 5 -19.74 -8.02 -23.52
N SER A 6 -19.36 -9.03 -22.71
CA SER A 6 -20.22 -10.20 -22.51
C SER A 6 -21.55 -9.86 -21.84
N TYR A 7 -21.56 -8.93 -20.88
CA TYR A 7 -22.80 -8.45 -20.26
C TYR A 7 -23.69 -7.73 -21.27
N MET A 8 -23.11 -6.89 -22.14
CA MET A 8 -23.86 -6.19 -23.18
C MET A 8 -24.49 -7.12 -24.21
N ILE A 9 -23.87 -8.28 -24.49
CA ILE A 9 -24.39 -9.27 -25.44
C ILE A 9 -25.49 -10.13 -24.80
N VAL A 10 -25.31 -10.54 -23.54
CA VAL A 10 -26.14 -11.57 -22.91
C VAL A 10 -27.30 -10.99 -22.11
N VAL A 11 -27.15 -9.83 -21.48
CA VAL A 11 -28.18 -9.23 -20.62
C VAL A 11 -28.97 -8.20 -21.42
N SER A 12 -30.30 -8.21 -21.32
CA SER A 12 -31.15 -7.23 -22.02
C SER A 12 -30.90 -5.81 -21.51
N LYS A 13 -31.13 -4.82 -22.37
CA LYS A 13 -30.97 -3.40 -22.02
C LYS A 13 -31.81 -3.02 -20.80
N ASP A 14 -33.05 -3.50 -20.73
CA ASP A 14 -33.96 -3.16 -19.64
C ASP A 14 -33.47 -3.73 -18.30
N ALA A 15 -32.88 -4.93 -18.30
CA ALA A 15 -32.27 -5.53 -17.11
C ALA A 15 -30.91 -4.91 -16.73
N GLN A 16 -30.21 -4.28 -17.68
CA GLN A 16 -29.00 -3.49 -17.37
C GLN A 16 -29.35 -2.13 -16.76
N LEU A 17 -30.49 -1.55 -17.15
CA LEU A 17 -30.96 -0.25 -16.69
C LEU A 17 -31.86 -0.32 -15.46
N SER A 18 -32.32 -1.52 -15.07
CA SER A 18 -33.11 -1.71 -13.87
C SER A 18 -32.29 -1.40 -12.62
N GLU A 19 -32.73 -0.41 -11.85
CA GLU A 19 -32.09 -0.06 -10.58
C GLU A 19 -32.15 -1.24 -9.59
N GLY A 20 -31.02 -1.52 -8.94
CA GLY A 20 -30.94 -2.50 -7.85
C GLY A 20 -30.60 -3.94 -8.25
N GLN A 21 -30.61 -4.28 -9.54
CA GLN A 21 -30.19 -5.61 -10.00
C GLN A 21 -28.72 -5.61 -10.46
N ALA A 22 -27.89 -6.45 -9.85
CA ALA A 22 -26.52 -6.64 -10.32
C ALA A 22 -26.53 -7.26 -11.73
N VAL A 23 -25.91 -6.60 -12.70
CA VAL A 23 -25.82 -7.09 -14.10
C VAL A 23 -25.25 -8.51 -14.18
N ALA A 24 -24.31 -8.84 -13.29
CA ALA A 24 -23.75 -10.17 -13.16
C ALA A 24 -24.79 -11.22 -12.72
N LEU A 25 -25.72 -10.87 -11.83
CA LEU A 25 -26.79 -11.76 -11.40
C LEU A 25 -27.78 -12.02 -12.56
N ALA A 26 -28.15 -10.96 -13.29
CA ALA A 26 -28.98 -11.08 -14.49
C ALA A 26 -28.31 -11.95 -15.57
N PHE A 27 -26.98 -11.85 -15.71
CA PHE A 27 -26.21 -12.74 -16.58
C PHE A 27 -26.37 -14.21 -16.19
N PHE A 28 -26.22 -14.57 -14.90
CA PHE A 28 -26.39 -15.95 -14.46
C PHE A 28 -27.84 -16.44 -14.59
N GLY A 29 -28.82 -15.57 -14.33
CA GLY A 29 -30.25 -15.88 -14.51
C GLY A 29 -30.63 -16.21 -15.96
N ASN A 30 -29.88 -15.71 -16.94
CA ASN A 30 -30.10 -16.06 -18.35
C ASN A 30 -29.63 -17.48 -18.72
N PHE A 31 -28.80 -18.14 -17.89
CA PHE A 31 -28.29 -19.49 -18.15
C PHE A 31 -28.89 -20.57 -17.24
N THR A 32 -29.47 -20.20 -16.10
CA THR A 32 -29.99 -21.15 -15.11
C THR A 32 -31.13 -20.56 -14.31
N ASP A 33 -31.79 -21.39 -13.49
CA ASP A 33 -32.88 -20.97 -12.62
C ASP A 33 -32.42 -19.85 -11.66
N ASP A 34 -33.25 -18.84 -11.42
CA ASP A 34 -32.90 -17.66 -10.59
C ASP A 34 -32.33 -18.03 -9.21
N TYR A 35 -32.87 -19.07 -8.59
CA TYR A 35 -32.38 -19.57 -7.31
C TYR A 35 -30.93 -20.09 -7.41
N LYS A 36 -30.63 -20.92 -8.42
CA LYS A 36 -29.27 -21.43 -8.64
C LYS A 36 -28.33 -20.32 -9.09
N ALA A 37 -28.81 -19.39 -9.92
CA ALA A 37 -28.05 -18.23 -10.36
C ALA A 37 -27.59 -17.38 -9.17
N SER A 38 -28.48 -17.10 -8.22
CA SER A 38 -28.14 -16.34 -7.02
C SER A 38 -27.13 -17.07 -6.12
N GLN A 39 -27.26 -18.40 -5.96
CA GLN A 39 -26.31 -19.21 -5.20
C GLN A 39 -24.91 -19.23 -5.84
N ILE A 40 -24.85 -19.46 -7.15
CA ILE A 40 -23.60 -19.49 -7.91
C ILE A 40 -22.92 -18.12 -7.86
N PHE A 41 -23.69 -17.05 -8.07
CA PHE A 41 -23.20 -15.68 -7.99
C PHE A 41 -22.63 -15.38 -6.60
N ALA A 42 -23.36 -15.71 -5.53
CA ALA A 42 -22.90 -15.52 -4.15
C ALA A 42 -21.64 -16.35 -3.85
N ALA A 43 -21.56 -17.58 -4.33
CA ALA A 43 -20.39 -18.44 -4.14
C ALA A 43 -19.14 -17.89 -4.82
N PHE A 44 -19.22 -17.52 -6.10
CA PHE A 44 -18.09 -16.93 -6.81
C PHE A 44 -17.68 -15.57 -6.23
N ASN A 45 -18.65 -14.73 -5.89
CA ASN A 45 -18.36 -13.44 -5.25
C ASN A 45 -17.69 -13.62 -3.89
N GLY A 46 -18.14 -14.61 -3.11
CA GLY A 46 -17.54 -14.98 -1.82
C GLY A 46 -16.10 -15.45 -1.96
N ILE A 47 -15.82 -16.39 -2.87
CA ILE A 47 -14.47 -16.91 -3.12
C ILE A 47 -13.53 -15.80 -3.62
N SER A 48 -14.00 -14.97 -4.57
CA SER A 48 -13.23 -13.84 -5.11
C SER A 48 -12.90 -12.82 -4.02
N SER A 49 -13.89 -12.46 -3.20
CA SER A 49 -13.71 -11.49 -2.10
C SER A 49 -12.78 -12.04 -1.02
N LEU A 50 -12.90 -13.33 -0.67
CA LEU A 50 -12.01 -14.00 0.27
C LEU A 50 -10.55 -13.95 -0.21
N GLY A 51 -10.31 -14.31 -1.48
CA GLY A 51 -8.97 -14.26 -2.08
C GLY A 51 -8.37 -12.85 -2.04
N ASN A 52 -9.15 -11.84 -2.42
CA ASN A 52 -8.72 -10.45 -2.37
C ASN A 52 -8.34 -10.01 -0.95
N ILE A 53 -9.16 -10.35 0.06
CA ILE A 53 -8.89 -10.01 1.46
C ILE A 53 -7.61 -10.69 1.96
N ILE A 54 -7.39 -11.97 1.63
CA ILE A 54 -6.16 -12.70 2.02
C ILE A 54 -4.92 -12.01 1.45
N VAL A 55 -4.93 -11.69 0.16
CA VAL A 55 -3.80 -11.04 -0.53
C VAL A 55 -3.52 -9.66 0.07
N ILE A 56 -4.53 -8.80 0.18
CA ILE A 56 -4.37 -7.44 0.73
C ILE A 56 -3.88 -7.50 2.18
N THR A 57 -4.43 -8.41 3.00
CA THR A 57 -4.04 -8.59 4.40
C THR A 57 -2.56 -8.94 4.51
N PHE A 58 -2.10 -9.90 3.70
CA PHE A 58 -0.70 -10.32 3.70
C PHE A 58 0.23 -9.21 3.21
N THR A 59 -0.09 -8.57 2.08
CA THR A 59 0.69 -7.45 1.54
C THR A 59 0.77 -6.30 2.54
N ALA A 60 -0.35 -5.92 3.17
CA ALA A 60 -0.40 -4.84 4.14
C ALA A 60 0.36 -5.17 5.44
N ALA A 61 0.44 -6.43 5.84
CA ALA A 61 1.25 -6.87 6.97
C ALA A 61 2.75 -6.79 6.65
N ARG A 62 3.16 -7.24 5.45
CA ARG A 62 4.56 -7.16 4.98
C ARG A 62 5.05 -5.73 4.86
N VAL A 63 4.25 -4.83 4.29
CA VAL A 63 4.60 -3.40 4.21
C VAL A 63 4.80 -2.81 5.61
N LYS A 64 3.90 -3.10 6.56
CA LYS A 64 4.05 -2.65 7.95
C LYS A 64 5.28 -3.23 8.64
N GLN A 65 5.62 -4.49 8.36
CA GLN A 65 6.83 -5.13 8.88
C GLN A 65 8.09 -4.43 8.39
N GLU A 66 8.18 -4.11 7.10
CA GLU A 66 9.33 -3.36 6.55
C GLU A 66 9.42 -1.95 7.11
N ILE A 67 8.30 -1.26 7.30
CA ILE A 67 8.27 0.05 7.99
C ILE A 67 8.70 -0.10 9.47
N ALA A 68 8.33 -1.20 10.14
CA ALA A 68 8.76 -1.47 11.50
C ALA A 68 10.28 -1.69 11.60
N LYS A 69 10.88 -2.36 10.61
CA LYS A 69 12.33 -2.58 10.54
C LYS A 69 13.13 -1.28 10.45
N GLU A 70 12.56 -0.22 9.87
CA GLU A 70 13.14 1.14 9.88
C GLU A 70 13.12 1.81 11.27
N GLY A 71 12.51 1.17 12.28
CA GLY A 71 12.46 1.68 13.65
C GLY A 71 11.49 2.83 13.86
N ILE A 72 10.65 3.13 12.87
CA ILE A 72 9.68 4.23 12.89
C ILE A 72 8.52 3.90 13.84
N LEU A 73 8.03 2.66 13.82
CA LEU A 73 6.85 2.25 14.59
C LEU A 73 7.16 2.00 16.08
N PRO A 74 6.18 2.25 16.98
CA PRO A 74 6.31 1.79 18.36
C PRO A 74 6.40 0.27 18.40
N PHE A 75 7.19 -0.28 19.31
CA PHE A 75 7.46 -1.73 19.39
C PHE A 75 8.02 -2.32 18.09
N ALA A 76 8.82 -1.53 17.33
CA ALA A 76 9.49 -1.91 16.08
C ALA A 76 10.09 -3.32 16.09
N LYS A 77 10.72 -3.73 17.19
CA LYS A 77 11.26 -5.08 17.35
C LYS A 77 10.18 -6.16 17.18
N PHE A 78 9.07 -6.08 17.90
CA PHE A 78 7.98 -7.06 17.80
C PHE A 78 7.28 -7.01 16.44
N LEU A 79 7.06 -5.81 15.89
CA LEU A 79 6.35 -5.64 14.61
C LEU A 79 7.21 -6.03 13.40
N GLY A 80 8.53 -5.86 13.49
CA GLY A 80 9.50 -6.22 12.44
C GLY A 80 9.93 -7.68 12.46
N GLU A 81 9.64 -8.42 13.55
CA GLU A 81 10.00 -9.83 13.69
C GLU A 81 9.24 -10.72 12.69
N SER A 82 9.93 -11.75 12.18
CA SER A 82 9.32 -12.82 11.36
C SER A 82 9.35 -14.14 12.13
N LEU A 83 8.32 -14.98 11.96
CA LEU A 83 8.20 -16.29 12.60
C LEU A 83 7.97 -17.42 11.57
N PRO A 84 8.51 -18.63 11.78
CA PRO A 84 9.44 -19.03 12.84
C PRO A 84 10.77 -18.29 12.72
N LYS A 85 11.48 -18.15 13.85
CA LYS A 85 12.82 -17.55 13.84
C LYS A 85 13.78 -18.55 13.21
N ASP A 86 14.61 -18.08 12.29
CA ASP A 86 15.71 -18.87 11.76
C ASP A 86 16.59 -19.32 12.94
N ASP A 87 16.94 -20.61 12.99
CA ASP A 87 17.85 -21.13 14.01
C ASP A 87 19.30 -20.82 13.58
N PRO A 88 19.99 -19.87 14.24
CA PRO A 88 21.36 -19.53 13.87
C PRO A 88 22.35 -20.69 14.07
N ASN A 89 22.00 -21.73 14.85
CA ASN A 89 22.85 -22.89 15.08
C ASN A 89 22.59 -24.04 14.08
N ASN A 90 21.54 -23.92 13.25
CA ASN A 90 21.24 -24.88 12.20
C ASN A 90 21.06 -24.15 10.87
N PRO A 91 22.16 -23.80 10.15
CA PRO A 91 22.08 -23.13 8.85
C PRO A 91 21.39 -23.98 7.76
N ASN A 92 21.18 -25.29 8.01
CA ASN A 92 20.38 -26.16 7.15
C ASN A 92 18.89 -26.17 7.51
N PHE A 93 18.49 -25.55 8.63
CA PHE A 93 17.09 -25.28 8.96
C PHE A 93 16.64 -24.01 8.26
N THR A 94 16.69 -24.02 6.92
CA THR A 94 15.79 -23.16 6.16
C THR A 94 14.41 -23.77 6.33
N SER A 95 13.54 -23.11 7.09
CA SER A 95 12.12 -23.44 7.03
C SER A 95 11.74 -23.35 5.56
N ARG A 96 11.26 -24.45 4.96
CA ARG A 96 10.69 -24.44 3.58
C ARG A 96 9.49 -23.50 3.44
N ILE A 97 9.08 -22.87 4.55
CA ILE A 97 7.93 -22.01 4.70
C ILE A 97 8.44 -20.58 4.79
N GLU A 98 7.87 -19.70 3.98
CA GLU A 98 8.18 -18.28 4.00
C GLU A 98 7.87 -17.69 5.40
N PRO A 99 8.81 -16.93 6.01
CA PRO A 99 8.68 -16.52 7.40
C PRO A 99 7.58 -15.47 7.57
N LEU A 100 6.61 -15.69 8.46
CA LEU A 100 5.38 -14.90 8.57
C LEU A 100 5.56 -13.62 9.42
N PRO A 101 4.95 -12.49 9.00
CA PRO A 101 5.01 -11.22 9.72
C PRO A 101 3.97 -11.15 10.85
N VAL A 102 4.05 -12.04 11.86
CA VAL A 102 2.98 -12.21 12.86
C VAL A 102 2.67 -10.93 13.64
N GLY A 103 3.68 -10.17 14.06
CA GLY A 103 3.47 -8.91 14.78
C GLY A 103 2.74 -7.86 13.94
N ALA A 104 3.18 -7.65 12.70
CA ALA A 104 2.54 -6.73 11.78
C ALA A 104 1.13 -7.19 11.32
N LEU A 105 0.91 -8.50 11.21
CA LEU A 105 -0.40 -9.08 10.95
C LEU A 105 -1.37 -8.83 12.11
N LEU A 106 -0.93 -9.04 13.35
CA LEU A 106 -1.72 -8.76 14.54
C LEU A 106 -2.08 -7.27 14.65
N LEU A 107 -1.14 -6.39 14.32
CA LEU A 107 -1.40 -4.95 14.25
C LEU A 107 -2.47 -4.63 13.20
N HIS A 108 -2.38 -5.21 12.00
CA HIS A 108 -3.37 -4.97 10.96
C HIS A 108 -4.75 -5.51 11.35
N TRP A 109 -4.81 -6.74 11.87
CA TRP A 109 -6.04 -7.37 12.35
C TRP A 109 -6.70 -6.56 13.46
N SER A 110 -5.94 -6.09 14.46
CA SER A 110 -6.50 -5.32 15.58
C SER A 110 -7.11 -4.00 15.12
N ILE A 111 -6.42 -3.27 14.24
CA ILE A 111 -6.95 -2.03 13.65
C ILE A 111 -8.20 -2.31 12.80
N ALA A 112 -8.18 -3.38 11.98
CA ALA A 112 -9.33 -3.76 11.16
C ALA A 112 -10.55 -4.11 12.01
N VAL A 113 -10.38 -4.87 13.09
CA VAL A 113 -11.46 -5.18 14.05
C VAL A 113 -12.00 -3.91 14.69
N VAL A 114 -11.13 -2.97 15.11
CA VAL A 114 -11.57 -1.69 15.67
C VAL A 114 -12.39 -0.89 14.66
N ILE A 115 -11.94 -0.80 13.40
CA ILE A 115 -12.66 -0.08 12.33
C ILE A 115 -14.01 -0.73 12.02
N ILE A 116 -14.15 -2.05 12.15
CA ILE A 116 -15.41 -2.76 11.91
C ILE A 116 -16.37 -2.66 13.11
N VAL A 117 -15.84 -2.79 14.33
CA VAL A 117 -16.64 -2.86 15.56
C VAL A 117 -17.01 -1.47 16.11
N ALA A 118 -16.13 -0.47 15.99
CA ALA A 118 -16.41 0.90 16.46
C ALA A 118 -17.73 1.49 15.91
N PRO A 119 -18.07 1.36 14.60
CA PRO A 119 -19.29 1.89 14.02
C PRO A 119 -20.49 0.92 14.13
N TRP A 120 -20.52 -0.05 15.07
CA TRP A 120 -21.56 -1.10 15.09
C TRP A 120 -23.01 -0.60 15.16
N THR A 121 -23.24 0.64 15.62
CA THR A 121 -24.57 1.26 15.67
C THR A 121 -24.94 2.04 14.41
N ILE A 122 -24.01 2.22 13.48
CA ILE A 122 -24.18 3.02 12.26
C ILE A 122 -24.68 2.11 11.14
N ASP A 123 -25.56 2.62 10.30
CA ASP A 123 -26.02 1.91 9.10
C ASP A 123 -24.84 1.43 8.25
N PRO A 124 -24.81 0.14 7.85
CA PRO A 124 -23.65 -0.43 7.15
C PRO A 124 -23.34 0.23 5.81
N LEU A 125 -24.37 0.65 5.07
CA LEU A 125 -24.21 1.16 3.70
C LEU A 125 -23.54 2.54 3.65
N PRO A 126 -24.01 3.56 4.40
CA PRO A 126 -23.30 4.85 4.49
C PRO A 126 -21.88 4.69 5.03
N TYR A 127 -21.67 3.82 6.03
CA TYR A 127 -20.36 3.58 6.60
C TYR A 127 -19.39 2.93 5.59
N TYR A 128 -19.86 1.91 4.85
CA TYR A 128 -19.09 1.28 3.79
C TYR A 128 -18.68 2.29 2.71
N ARG A 129 -19.61 3.16 2.29
CA ARG A 129 -19.31 4.23 1.31
C ARG A 129 -18.29 5.22 1.85
N LEU A 130 -18.38 5.58 3.14
CA LEU A 130 -17.39 6.44 3.79
C LEU A 130 -16.01 5.80 3.81
N LEU A 131 -15.91 4.55 4.26
CA LEU A 131 -14.64 3.85 4.37
C LEU A 131 -13.97 3.67 3.00
N THR A 132 -14.74 3.23 1.99
CA THR A 132 -14.23 3.06 0.62
C THR A 132 -13.87 4.39 -0.03
N SER A 133 -14.66 5.44 0.17
CA SER A 133 -14.32 6.78 -0.35
C SER A 133 -13.08 7.34 0.32
N LEU A 134 -12.89 7.10 1.62
CA LEU A 134 -11.67 7.50 2.34
C LEU A 134 -10.44 6.76 1.85
N ASP A 135 -10.54 5.45 1.60
CA ASP A 135 -9.46 4.64 1.04
C ASP A 135 -9.05 5.15 -0.35
N SER A 136 -10.01 5.28 -1.29
CA SER A 136 -9.71 5.81 -2.62
C SER A 136 -9.19 7.26 -2.59
N TYR A 137 -9.67 8.11 -1.68
CA TYR A 137 -9.19 9.48 -1.57
C TYR A 137 -7.79 9.58 -0.97
N THR A 138 -7.51 8.85 0.12
CA THR A 138 -6.25 8.96 0.87
C THR A 138 -5.16 8.03 0.36
N VAL A 139 -5.49 6.80 0.00
CA VAL A 139 -4.52 5.79 -0.45
C VAL A 139 -4.30 5.92 -1.95
N GLU A 140 -5.37 5.81 -2.74
CA GLU A 140 -5.23 5.80 -4.20
C GLU A 140 -4.92 7.19 -4.73
N ALA A 141 -5.83 8.15 -4.59
CA ALA A 141 -5.66 9.47 -5.18
C ALA A 141 -4.43 10.21 -4.64
N PHE A 142 -4.31 10.36 -3.33
CA PHE A 142 -3.22 11.14 -2.74
C PHE A 142 -1.84 10.50 -2.93
N PHE A 143 -1.63 9.24 -2.50
CA PHE A 143 -0.29 8.64 -2.63
C PHE A 143 0.12 8.34 -4.07
N PHE A 144 -0.81 8.03 -4.99
CA PHE A 144 -0.43 7.88 -6.40
C PHE A 144 -0.10 9.23 -7.05
N THR A 145 -0.74 10.33 -6.62
CA THR A 145 -0.35 11.68 -7.04
C THR A 145 1.06 12.01 -6.56
N VAL A 146 1.36 11.76 -5.28
CA VAL A 146 2.71 11.96 -4.70
C VAL A 146 3.74 11.08 -5.41
N LEU A 147 3.40 9.82 -5.70
CA LEU A 147 4.25 8.90 -6.47
C LEU A 147 4.53 9.44 -7.87
N GLY A 148 3.50 9.91 -8.58
CA GLY A 148 3.63 10.51 -9.90
C GLY A 148 4.55 11.75 -9.89
N ILE A 149 4.37 12.63 -8.90
CA ILE A 149 5.26 13.79 -8.70
C ILE A 149 6.69 13.33 -8.40
N GLY A 150 6.87 12.35 -7.51
CA GLY A 150 8.18 11.79 -7.17
C GLY A 150 8.90 11.20 -8.39
N MET A 151 8.18 10.49 -9.25
CA MET A 151 8.73 9.97 -10.51
C MET A 151 9.17 11.11 -11.45
N LEU A 152 8.38 12.19 -11.58
CA LEU A 152 8.76 13.35 -12.37
C LEU A 152 10.01 14.04 -11.78
N CYS A 153 10.02 14.27 -10.47
CA CYS A 153 11.16 14.85 -9.77
C CYS A 153 12.45 14.06 -10.00
N LEU A 154 12.41 12.72 -9.90
CA LEU A 154 13.57 11.85 -10.18
C LEU A 154 14.06 11.94 -11.63
N ARG A 155 13.18 12.24 -12.59
CA ARG A 155 13.55 12.40 -14.00
C ARG A 155 14.23 13.74 -14.29
N PHE A 156 13.84 14.80 -13.58
CA PHE A 156 14.36 16.16 -13.80
C PHE A 156 15.47 16.55 -12.83
N THR A 157 15.63 15.85 -11.71
CA THR A 157 16.60 16.20 -10.65
C THR A 157 17.77 15.21 -10.64
N GLN A 158 18.97 15.71 -10.34
CA GLN A 158 20.12 14.84 -10.05
C GLN A 158 19.93 14.17 -8.68
N THR A 159 20.25 12.89 -8.57
CA THR A 159 20.21 12.17 -7.30
C THR A 159 21.33 12.68 -6.39
N SER A 160 21.14 12.67 -5.07
CA SER A 160 22.15 13.12 -4.08
C SER A 160 23.50 12.39 -4.18
N SER A 161 23.52 11.21 -4.81
CA SER A 161 24.73 10.44 -5.13
C SER A 161 25.46 10.89 -6.41
N GLY A 162 25.05 12.02 -7.02
CA GLY A 162 25.67 12.59 -8.23
C GLY A 162 25.21 11.97 -9.54
N GLY A 163 24.55 10.81 -9.51
CA GLY A 163 23.99 10.15 -10.70
C GLY A 163 22.65 10.73 -11.15
N ARG A 164 22.32 10.60 -12.44
CA ARG A 164 20.97 10.88 -12.95
C ARG A 164 20.18 9.57 -13.00
N TRP A 165 19.01 9.53 -12.37
CA TRP A 165 18.11 8.37 -12.45
C TRP A 165 17.73 8.04 -13.91
N ARG A 166 17.70 9.06 -14.76
CA ARG A 166 17.55 8.92 -16.21
C ARG A 166 18.51 7.91 -16.81
N ASP A 167 19.75 7.87 -16.37
CA ASP A 167 20.81 7.08 -16.99
C ASP A 167 20.82 5.62 -16.47
N LYS A 168 20.17 5.34 -15.34
CA LYS A 168 20.02 3.99 -14.77
C LYS A 168 18.78 3.24 -15.26
N SER A 169 17.77 3.96 -15.74
CA SER A 169 16.48 3.38 -16.13
C SER A 169 16.53 2.89 -17.58
N SER A 170 16.30 1.60 -17.80
CA SER A 170 16.18 0.99 -19.13
C SER A 170 14.92 1.42 -19.92
N SER A 171 13.99 2.11 -19.26
CA SER A 171 12.70 2.50 -19.84
C SER A 171 12.79 3.81 -20.63
N ASN A 172 12.07 3.88 -21.76
CA ASN A 172 11.97 5.07 -22.59
C ASN A 172 11.48 6.27 -21.75
N HIS A 173 12.28 7.33 -21.73
CA HIS A 173 12.05 8.50 -20.89
C HIS A 173 10.76 9.23 -21.23
N VAL A 174 10.41 9.33 -22.51
CA VAL A 174 9.19 10.05 -22.96
C VAL A 174 7.95 9.32 -22.45
N ILE A 175 7.92 7.99 -22.60
CA ILE A 175 6.82 7.15 -22.11
C ILE A 175 6.69 7.28 -20.58
N SER A 176 7.82 7.22 -19.87
CA SER A 176 7.85 7.38 -18.41
C SER A 176 7.33 8.75 -17.95
N ILE A 177 7.69 9.83 -18.64
CA ILE A 177 7.21 11.18 -18.30
C ILE A 177 5.72 11.30 -18.58
N ILE A 178 5.25 10.87 -19.76
CA ILE A 178 3.83 10.91 -20.13
C ILE A 178 3.00 10.11 -19.12
N ALA A 179 3.44 8.89 -18.79
CA ALA A 179 2.75 8.05 -17.81
C ALA A 179 2.68 8.73 -16.44
N ALA A 180 3.79 9.31 -15.96
CA ALA A 180 3.80 10.01 -14.68
C ALA A 180 2.89 11.26 -14.69
N VAL A 181 2.87 12.04 -15.78
CA VAL A 181 1.94 13.18 -15.93
C VAL A 181 0.49 12.72 -15.90
N ILE A 182 0.14 11.67 -16.65
CA ILE A 182 -1.20 11.11 -16.65
C ILE A 182 -1.58 10.66 -15.23
N THR A 183 -0.69 9.98 -14.53
CA THR A 183 -0.93 9.56 -13.14
C THR A 183 -1.18 10.75 -12.21
N VAL A 184 -0.39 11.82 -12.31
CA VAL A 184 -0.57 13.03 -11.48
C VAL A 184 -1.89 13.73 -11.80
N VAL A 185 -2.22 13.91 -13.07
CA VAL A 185 -3.45 14.62 -13.48
C VAL A 185 -4.69 13.80 -13.10
N SER A 186 -4.68 12.49 -13.36
CA SER A 186 -5.83 11.60 -13.13
C SER A 186 -6.11 11.43 -11.63
N ASN A 187 -5.06 11.26 -10.82
CA ASN A 187 -5.22 11.10 -9.37
C ASN A 187 -5.29 12.43 -8.61
N GLY A 188 -4.76 13.51 -9.18
CA GLY A 188 -4.88 14.85 -8.61
C GLY A 188 -6.28 15.44 -8.76
N PHE A 189 -6.98 15.09 -9.84
CA PHE A 189 -8.37 15.52 -10.07
C PHE A 189 -9.31 15.23 -8.88
N PRO A 190 -9.46 13.99 -8.37
CA PRO A 190 -10.36 13.70 -7.26
C PRO A 190 -9.97 14.41 -5.95
N ILE A 191 -8.68 14.66 -5.70
CA ILE A 191 -8.21 15.42 -4.52
C ILE A 191 -8.77 16.84 -4.53
N ILE A 192 -8.77 17.48 -5.70
CA ILE A 192 -9.26 18.84 -5.88
C ILE A 192 -10.79 18.83 -5.96
N ALA A 193 -11.37 17.92 -6.73
CA ALA A 193 -12.81 17.85 -7.00
C ALA A 193 -13.64 17.62 -5.74
N ALA A 194 -13.14 16.84 -4.77
CA ALA A 194 -13.87 16.53 -3.54
C ALA A 194 -14.21 17.77 -2.66
N TRP A 195 -13.54 18.90 -2.89
CA TRP A 195 -13.83 20.15 -2.18
C TRP A 195 -14.98 20.95 -2.79
N PHE A 196 -15.33 20.67 -4.04
CA PHE A 196 -16.38 21.40 -4.73
C PHE A 196 -17.74 20.72 -4.48
N PRO A 197 -18.77 21.49 -4.06
CA PRO A 197 -20.10 20.93 -3.85
C PRO A 197 -20.68 20.40 -5.17
N PRO A 198 -21.48 19.32 -5.12
CA PRO A 198 -22.22 18.88 -6.29
C PRO A 198 -23.18 19.99 -6.73
N SER A 199 -23.20 20.29 -8.03
CA SER A 199 -24.13 21.26 -8.62
C SER A 199 -25.58 20.82 -8.41
N SER A 200 -26.53 21.76 -8.34
CA SER A 200 -27.97 21.45 -8.32
C SER A 200 -28.46 20.76 -9.60
N THR A 201 -27.65 20.78 -10.66
CA THR A 201 -27.89 20.05 -11.91
C THR A 201 -27.33 18.62 -11.91
N THR A 202 -26.66 18.21 -10.83
CA THR A 202 -26.09 16.87 -10.71
C THR A 202 -27.24 15.85 -10.60
N PRO A 203 -27.23 14.76 -11.40
CA PRO A 203 -28.22 13.70 -11.28
C PRO A 203 -28.39 13.23 -9.83
N LYS A 204 -29.64 12.99 -9.42
CA LYS A 204 -29.97 12.56 -8.06
C LYS A 204 -29.29 11.24 -7.70
N ASP A 205 -29.11 10.36 -8.67
CA ASP A 205 -28.48 9.05 -8.48
C ASP A 205 -27.02 9.20 -8.05
N ILE A 206 -26.30 10.17 -8.63
CA ILE A 206 -24.92 10.51 -8.24
C ILE A 206 -24.92 11.19 -6.85
N THR A 207 -25.88 12.08 -6.62
CA THR A 207 -26.00 12.82 -5.35
C THR A 207 -26.31 11.87 -4.18
N ASN A 208 -27.06 10.79 -4.42
CA ASN A 208 -27.38 9.76 -3.43
C ASN A 208 -26.20 8.84 -3.10
N ILE A 209 -25.21 8.74 -3.99
CA ILE A 209 -23.97 7.99 -3.76
C ILE A 209 -22.98 8.82 -2.93
N LEU A 210 -22.97 10.14 -3.15
CA LEU A 210 -22.14 11.08 -2.41
C LEU A 210 -22.52 11.10 -0.92
N ILE A 211 -21.51 11.20 -0.08
CA ILE A 211 -21.69 11.34 1.37
C ILE A 211 -22.12 12.76 1.66
N ASN A 212 -23.19 12.93 2.42
CA ASN A 212 -23.65 14.23 2.87
C ASN A 212 -23.18 14.47 4.32
N PRO A 213 -22.43 15.54 4.63
CA PRO A 213 -21.92 16.58 3.72
C PRO A 213 -20.79 16.15 2.77
N TRP A 214 -20.72 16.76 1.57
CA TRP A 214 -19.78 16.37 0.49
C TRP A 214 -18.30 16.46 0.89
N TYR A 215 -17.96 17.42 1.77
CA TYR A 215 -16.59 17.68 2.20
C TYR A 215 -16.10 16.69 3.28
N VAL A 216 -16.95 15.80 3.80
CA VAL A 216 -16.57 14.89 4.91
C VAL A 216 -15.39 14.00 4.51
N VAL A 217 -15.40 13.44 3.31
CA VAL A 217 -14.31 12.56 2.83
C VAL A 217 -12.99 13.33 2.78
N ALA A 218 -13.01 14.52 2.18
CA ALA A 218 -11.81 15.34 2.02
C ALA A 218 -11.27 15.81 3.38
N THR A 219 -12.13 16.30 4.26
CA THR A 219 -11.75 16.80 5.59
C THR A 219 -11.20 15.70 6.49
N VAL A 220 -11.88 14.55 6.57
CA VAL A 220 -11.38 13.40 7.35
C VAL A 220 -10.09 12.86 6.73
N GLY A 221 -10.02 12.73 5.41
CA GLY A 221 -8.83 12.28 4.72
C GLY A 221 -7.60 13.15 4.99
N TRP A 222 -7.73 14.47 4.89
CA TRP A 222 -6.66 15.41 5.26
C TRP A 222 -6.33 15.38 6.76
N GLY A 223 -7.31 15.12 7.63
CA GLY A 223 -7.07 14.88 9.05
C GLY A 223 -6.17 13.67 9.31
N VAL A 224 -6.44 12.55 8.63
CA VAL A 224 -5.62 11.33 8.70
C VAL A 224 -4.20 11.60 8.16
N LEU A 225 -4.07 12.27 7.02
CA LEU A 225 -2.78 12.65 6.45
C LEU A 225 -1.99 13.58 7.39
N ALA A 226 -2.64 14.60 7.93
CA ALA A 226 -2.03 15.52 8.89
C ALA A 226 -1.57 14.80 10.15
N SER A 227 -2.38 13.87 10.69
CA SER A 227 -1.99 13.04 11.83
C SER A 227 -0.74 12.20 11.55
N SER A 228 -0.60 11.69 10.33
CA SER A 228 0.56 10.92 9.89
C SER A 228 1.83 11.79 9.84
N VAL A 229 1.72 13.01 9.32
CA VAL A 229 2.82 13.99 9.31
C VAL A 229 3.20 14.40 10.73
N ILE A 230 2.23 14.67 11.60
CA ILE A 230 2.47 15.01 13.01
C ILE A 230 3.21 13.87 13.71
N TYR A 231 2.75 12.63 13.53
CA TYR A 231 3.42 11.46 14.08
C TYR A 231 4.88 11.37 13.61
N TRP A 232 5.13 11.56 12.31
CA TRP A 232 6.49 11.58 11.76
C TRP A 232 7.35 12.70 12.33
N LEU A 233 6.81 13.92 12.48
CA LEU A 233 7.51 15.05 13.08
C LEU A 233 7.87 14.78 14.55
N VAL A 234 6.95 14.20 15.31
CA VAL A 234 7.20 13.78 16.70
C VAL A 234 8.33 12.76 16.74
N PHE A 235 8.27 11.73 15.90
CA PHE A 235 9.35 10.74 15.80
C PHE A 235 10.70 11.39 15.43
N ARG A 236 10.73 12.24 14.40
CA ARG A 236 11.94 12.88 13.87
C ARG A 236 12.60 13.85 14.85
N PHE A 237 11.81 14.63 15.61
CA PHE A 237 12.33 15.71 16.44
C PHE A 237 12.27 15.46 17.94
N VAL A 238 11.39 14.58 18.43
CA VAL A 238 11.24 14.31 19.87
C VAL A 238 12.08 13.11 20.30
N LEU A 239 12.09 12.02 19.52
CA LEU A 239 12.85 10.81 19.88
C LEU A 239 14.35 11.06 20.04
N PRO A 240 15.04 11.82 19.16
CA PRO A 240 16.46 12.11 19.34
C PRO A 240 16.75 12.94 20.60
N ARG A 241 15.81 13.77 21.06
CA ARG A 241 16.01 14.58 22.28
C ARG A 241 16.13 13.71 23.53
N PHE A 242 15.39 12.61 23.61
CA PHE A 242 15.51 11.66 24.72
C PHE A 242 16.86 10.94 24.72
N GLY A 243 17.35 10.59 23.52
CA GLY A 243 18.69 10.03 23.34
C GLY A 243 19.80 10.99 23.71
N ASN A 244 19.76 12.20 23.14
CA ASN A 244 20.79 13.23 23.33
C ASN A 244 20.92 13.65 24.79
N ARG A 245 19.81 13.70 25.55
CA ARG A 245 19.85 13.94 27.01
C ARG A 245 20.66 12.88 27.77
N LYS A 246 20.78 11.68 27.23
CA LYS A 246 21.55 10.56 27.79
C LYS A 246 22.88 10.33 27.04
N GLY A 247 23.24 11.19 26.08
CA GLY A 247 24.44 11.04 25.24
C GLY A 247 24.37 9.82 24.29
N MET A 248 23.17 9.42 23.89
CA MET A 248 22.92 8.25 23.04
C MET A 248 22.19 8.65 21.75
N ALA A 249 22.58 8.06 20.62
CA ALA A 249 21.88 8.13 19.35
C ALA A 249 21.13 6.81 19.09
N PHE A 250 19.89 6.89 18.63
CA PHE A 250 19.15 5.72 18.17
C PHE A 250 19.62 5.35 16.77
N VAL A 251 20.17 4.15 16.62
CA VAL A 251 20.68 3.63 15.36
C VAL A 251 19.97 2.33 15.04
N VAL A 252 19.46 2.27 13.81
CA VAL A 252 18.90 1.07 13.19
C VAL A 252 19.95 0.53 12.23
N ASP A 253 20.52 -0.63 12.53
CA ASP A 253 21.50 -1.31 11.67
C ASP A 253 20.82 -2.47 10.95
N ARG A 254 20.81 -2.44 9.61
CA ARG A 254 20.25 -3.47 8.73
C ARG A 254 21.39 -4.20 8.03
N ARG A 255 21.57 -5.48 8.33
CA ARG A 255 22.60 -6.33 7.73
C ARG A 255 21.97 -7.40 6.85
N PRO A 256 21.94 -7.21 5.52
CA PRO A 256 21.46 -8.22 4.60
C PRO A 256 22.51 -9.31 4.41
N PHE A 257 22.07 -10.56 4.35
CA PHE A 257 22.88 -11.71 3.95
C PHE A 257 22.46 -12.12 2.54
N LEU A 258 23.40 -11.98 1.61
CA LEU A 258 23.20 -12.25 0.20
C LEU A 258 23.87 -13.59 -0.16
N HIS A 259 23.17 -14.43 -0.90
CA HIS A 259 23.74 -15.60 -1.55
C HIS A 259 23.69 -15.42 -3.07
N SER A 260 24.69 -15.94 -3.78
CA SER A 260 24.74 -15.87 -5.24
C SER A 260 24.17 -17.16 -5.81
N GLU A 261 22.94 -17.12 -6.33
CA GLU A 261 22.34 -18.23 -7.07
C GLU A 261 22.26 -17.88 -8.55
N GLN A 262 22.80 -18.74 -9.41
CA GLN A 262 22.69 -18.60 -10.87
C GLN A 262 23.13 -17.23 -11.43
N GLY A 263 24.12 -16.59 -10.80
CA GLY A 263 24.63 -15.28 -11.20
C GLY A 263 23.82 -14.08 -10.70
N TYR A 264 22.79 -14.30 -9.88
CA TYR A 264 22.01 -13.26 -9.21
C TYR A 264 22.24 -13.28 -7.71
N PHE A 265 22.36 -12.09 -7.11
CA PHE A 265 22.39 -11.96 -5.65
C PHE A 265 20.95 -12.02 -5.12
N VAL A 266 20.67 -13.04 -4.31
CA VAL A 266 19.40 -13.22 -3.63
C VAL A 266 19.63 -12.96 -2.14
N GLN A 267 18.86 -12.04 -1.57
CA GLN A 267 18.85 -11.82 -0.13
C GLN A 267 18.04 -12.92 0.54
N TYR A 268 18.70 -13.79 1.31
CA TYR A 268 18.03 -14.90 2.00
C TYR A 268 17.73 -14.58 3.47
N HIS A 269 18.49 -13.68 4.09
CA HIS A 269 18.30 -13.31 5.49
C HIS A 269 18.66 -11.84 5.73
N GLU A 270 18.12 -11.26 6.80
CA GLU A 270 18.41 -9.90 7.23
C GLU A 270 18.39 -9.80 8.75
N ILE A 271 19.46 -9.26 9.33
CA ILE A 271 19.50 -8.92 10.74
C ILE A 271 19.21 -7.43 10.88
N VAL A 272 18.14 -7.10 11.62
CA VAL A 272 17.77 -5.72 11.96
C VAL A 272 18.00 -5.50 13.45
N THR A 273 18.86 -4.54 13.76
CA THR A 273 19.32 -4.27 15.13
C THR A 273 18.90 -2.86 15.55
N PHE A 274 18.14 -2.76 16.64
CA PHE A 274 17.74 -1.48 17.24
C PHE A 274 18.64 -1.21 18.44
N SER A 275 19.48 -0.18 18.37
CA SER A 275 20.45 0.11 19.43
C SER A 275 20.51 1.60 19.77
N TRP A 276 20.67 1.89 21.06
CA TRP A 276 21.06 3.21 21.54
C TRP A 276 22.58 3.20 21.72
N VAL A 277 23.29 3.91 20.84
CA VAL A 277 24.76 3.94 20.80
C VAL A 277 25.24 5.27 21.33
N SER A 278 26.27 5.28 22.17
CA SER A 278 26.89 6.55 22.60
C SER A 278 27.52 7.25 21.39
N GLU A 279 27.34 8.57 21.29
CA GLU A 279 27.82 9.41 20.17
C GLU A 279 29.33 9.28 19.89
N ARG A 280 30.12 8.80 20.86
CA ARG A 280 31.56 8.51 20.71
C ARG A 280 31.89 7.23 19.90
N ARG A 281 30.90 6.36 19.64
CA ARG A 281 31.01 5.21 18.73
C ARG A 281 30.11 5.48 17.51
N THR A 282 30.53 6.35 16.61
CA THR A 282 29.96 6.36 15.26
C THR A 282 30.20 4.98 14.63
N PRO A 283 29.18 4.31 14.05
CA PRO A 283 29.39 3.07 13.32
C PRO A 283 30.34 3.31 12.15
N VAL A 284 31.30 2.40 11.97
CA VAL A 284 32.20 2.37 10.82
C VAL A 284 31.37 1.98 9.58
N ALA A 285 31.39 2.87 8.59
CA ALA A 285 31.08 2.70 7.18
C ALA A 285 29.87 1.82 6.78
N GLU A 286 28.89 2.50 6.19
CA GLU A 286 27.91 1.98 5.22
C GLU A 286 28.55 0.95 4.28
N TYR A 287 27.95 -0.23 4.15
CA TYR A 287 28.42 -1.27 3.24
C TYR A 287 28.34 -0.75 1.81
N GLN A 288 29.49 -0.37 1.23
CA GLN A 288 29.58 -0.16 -0.20
C GLN A 288 29.49 -1.53 -0.86
N LEU A 289 28.37 -1.78 -1.54
CA LEU A 289 28.27 -2.88 -2.49
C LEU A 289 29.50 -2.80 -3.40
N PRO A 290 30.29 -3.87 -3.59
CA PRO A 290 31.36 -3.84 -4.57
C PRO A 290 30.74 -3.47 -5.91
N GLU A 291 31.13 -2.31 -6.45
CA GLU A 291 30.73 -1.93 -7.79
C GLU A 291 31.12 -3.08 -8.72
N ARG A 292 30.15 -3.54 -9.51
CA ARG A 292 30.39 -4.53 -10.56
C ARG A 292 31.60 -4.02 -11.35
N PRO A 293 32.73 -4.74 -11.44
CA PRO A 293 33.73 -4.36 -12.41
C PRO A 293 32.99 -4.37 -13.75
N LEU A 294 32.97 -3.22 -14.43
CA LEU A 294 32.56 -3.14 -15.82
C LEU A 294 33.50 -4.11 -16.53
N SER A 295 33.03 -5.33 -16.78
CA SER A 295 33.72 -6.28 -17.64
C SER A 295 33.76 -5.57 -18.99
N VAL A 296 34.94 -5.06 -19.31
CA VAL A 296 35.33 -4.67 -20.64
C VAL A 296 34.82 -5.78 -21.56
N MET A 297 34.04 -5.38 -22.56
CA MET A 297 33.60 -6.24 -23.64
C MET A 297 34.81 -7.03 -24.15
N ASP A 298 34.84 -8.33 -23.91
CA ASP A 298 35.54 -9.25 -24.79
C ASP A 298 34.62 -9.49 -25.98
N LEU A 299 34.91 -8.73 -27.05
CA LEU A 299 34.64 -8.95 -28.49
C LEU A 299 33.26 -9.46 -28.91
#